data_AF-A0A0V7Z9E6-F1
#
_entry.id   AF-A0A0V7Z9E6-F1
#
_cell.length_a   1.000
_cell.length_b   1.000
_cell.length_c   1.000
_cell.angle_alpha   90.00
_cell.angle_beta   90.00
_cell.angle_gamma   90.00
#
_symmetry.space_group_name_H-M   'P 1'
#
loop_
_entity.id
_entity.type
_entity.pdbx_description
1 polymer ?
#
loop_
_entity_poly.entity_id
_entity_poly.type
_entity_poly.pdbx_seq_one_letter_code
_entity_poly.pdbx_strand_id
1 'polypeptide(L)'
;MKVRIMHKDSFAFTGADIDWEAIGMGPIGLVEDAEGNWYPLALDDRRHPHLVDADGPHELDRENAGPAIYRALDETCERLWGHSWNSAVGEIFGLNRRTTQRDRVSRYLLPPAVLQVVAYVASADDSQELAGALLALARYARKTGSKAEALGYWQNAADVFYGNAKDVIVGAGLAGPDLARKPV
;
A
#
# COMPACT_ATOMS: atom_id res chain seq x y z
N MET A 1 -8.23 17.99 -13.54
CA MET A 1 -8.50 16.67 -12.96
C MET A 1 -8.01 16.63 -11.53
N LYS A 2 -8.87 16.22 -10.58
CA LYS A 2 -8.46 15.95 -9.19
C LYS A 2 -8.45 14.45 -8.95
N VAL A 3 -7.54 13.98 -8.11
CA VAL A 3 -7.41 12.57 -7.73
C VAL A 3 -7.39 12.47 -6.22
N ARG A 4 -8.01 11.42 -5.67
CA ARG A 4 -7.92 11.06 -4.25
C ARG A 4 -7.47 9.61 -4.15
N ILE A 5 -6.37 9.36 -3.45
CA ILE A 5 -5.90 7.99 -3.18
C ILE A 5 -6.77 7.41 -2.07
N MET A 6 -7.44 6.29 -2.34
CA MET A 6 -8.40 5.70 -1.42
C MET A 6 -8.65 4.23 -1.78
N HIS A 7 -8.84 3.40 -0.76
CA HIS A 7 -9.10 1.98 -0.93
C HIS A 7 -10.55 1.72 -1.32
N LYS A 8 -10.77 0.67 -2.10
CA LYS A 8 -12.10 0.24 -2.53
C LYS A 8 -13.06 -0.11 -1.39
N ASP A 9 -12.52 -0.48 -0.22
CA ASP A 9 -13.32 -0.82 0.96
C ASP A 9 -13.68 0.41 1.82
N SER A 10 -13.21 1.62 1.44
CA SER A 10 -13.63 2.85 2.10
C SER A 10 -15.10 3.15 1.81
N PHE A 11 -15.85 3.61 2.81
CA PHE A 11 -17.27 3.97 2.64
C PHE A 11 -17.50 5.06 1.58
N ALA A 12 -16.49 5.89 1.31
CA ALA A 12 -16.56 6.97 0.32
C ALA A 12 -16.20 6.51 -1.10
N PHE A 13 -15.80 5.25 -1.30
CA PHE A 13 -15.42 4.71 -2.60
C PHE A 13 -16.66 4.31 -3.40
N THR A 14 -16.87 4.96 -4.54
CA THR A 14 -17.88 4.55 -5.51
C THR A 14 -17.36 3.37 -6.33
N GLY A 15 -18.15 2.31 -6.53
CA GLY A 15 -17.74 1.09 -7.25
C GLY A 15 -17.21 -0.06 -6.38
N ALA A 16 -17.67 -0.17 -5.13
CA ALA A 16 -17.34 -1.30 -4.25
C ALA A 16 -17.88 -2.66 -4.77
N ASP A 17 -18.89 -2.61 -5.63
CA ASP A 17 -19.57 -3.71 -6.30
C ASP A 17 -18.93 -4.13 -7.64
N ILE A 18 -17.91 -3.40 -8.11
CA ILE A 18 -17.17 -3.74 -9.32
C ILE A 18 -16.31 -4.98 -9.08
N ASP A 19 -16.41 -5.96 -9.99
CA ASP A 19 -15.51 -7.12 -10.01
C ASP A 19 -14.16 -6.74 -10.64
N TRP A 20 -13.29 -6.15 -9.80
CA TRP A 20 -11.97 -5.67 -10.16
C TRP A 20 -11.06 -6.76 -10.75
N GLU A 21 -11.22 -8.00 -10.30
CA GLU A 21 -10.45 -9.13 -10.79
C GLU A 21 -10.90 -9.52 -12.19
N ALA A 22 -12.21 -9.58 -12.44
CA ALA A 22 -12.76 -9.88 -13.76
C ALA A 22 -12.36 -8.85 -14.83
N ILE A 23 -12.22 -7.58 -14.46
CA ILE A 23 -11.76 -6.53 -15.39
C ILE A 23 -10.23 -6.36 -15.42
N GLY A 24 -9.49 -7.10 -14.59
CA GLY A 24 -8.03 -7.09 -14.57
C GLY A 24 -7.43 -5.74 -14.15
N MET A 25 -8.06 -5.03 -13.21
CA MET A 25 -7.62 -3.69 -12.78
C MET A 25 -7.47 -3.58 -11.27
N GLY A 26 -6.45 -2.85 -10.83
CA GLY A 26 -6.21 -2.53 -9.44
C GLY A 26 -6.80 -1.16 -9.08
N PRO A 27 -7.87 -1.06 -8.27
CA PRO A 27 -8.40 0.21 -7.81
C PRO A 27 -7.41 0.90 -6.88
N ILE A 28 -7.17 2.19 -7.10
CA ILE A 28 -6.21 2.99 -6.33
C ILE A 28 -6.81 4.27 -5.73
N GLY A 29 -8.05 4.62 -6.09
CA GLY A 29 -8.68 5.83 -5.60
C GLY A 29 -9.87 6.27 -6.40
N LEU A 30 -10.15 7.57 -6.36
CA LEU A 30 -11.16 8.23 -7.17
C LEU A 30 -10.55 9.33 -8.03
N VAL A 31 -11.16 9.60 -9.17
CA VAL A 31 -10.83 10.69 -10.07
C VAL A 31 -12.07 11.54 -10.36
N GLU A 32 -11.89 12.86 -10.38
CA GLU A 32 -12.92 13.83 -10.74
C GLU A 32 -12.82 14.17 -12.24
N ASP A 33 -13.92 13.97 -12.97
CA ASP A 33 -14.03 14.34 -14.39
C ASP A 33 -14.12 15.87 -14.59
N ALA A 34 -14.40 16.31 -15.82
CA ALA A 34 -14.55 17.73 -16.14
C ALA A 34 -15.87 18.35 -15.63
N GLU A 35 -16.87 17.51 -15.35
CA GLU A 35 -18.21 17.91 -14.89
C GLU A 35 -18.30 17.93 -13.35
N GLY A 36 -17.28 17.44 -12.65
CA GLY A 36 -17.21 17.38 -11.19
C GLY A 36 -17.69 16.06 -10.59
N ASN A 37 -17.96 15.05 -11.43
CA ASN A 37 -18.37 13.73 -10.98
C ASN A 37 -17.14 12.90 -10.57
N TRP A 38 -17.28 12.13 -9.50
CA TRP A 38 -16.22 11.27 -8.98
C TRP A 38 -16.43 9.81 -9.38
N TYR A 39 -15.41 9.23 -9.99
CA TYR A 39 -15.42 7.84 -10.45
C TYR A 39 -14.27 7.06 -9.85
N PRO A 40 -14.41 5.73 -9.72
CA PRO A 40 -13.28 4.85 -9.45
C PRO A 40 -12.11 5.12 -10.40
N LEU A 41 -10.93 5.25 -9.82
CA LEU A 41 -9.65 5.30 -10.52
C LEU A 41 -8.94 3.96 -10.29
N ALA A 42 -8.57 3.30 -11.39
CA ALA A 42 -7.84 2.05 -11.35
C ALA A 42 -6.64 2.07 -12.30
N LEU A 43 -5.71 1.15 -12.09
CA LEU A 43 -4.61 0.89 -13.00
C LEU A 43 -4.72 -0.52 -13.57
N ASP A 44 -4.38 -0.67 -14.84
CA ASP A 44 -4.10 -1.99 -15.41
C ASP A 44 -2.70 -2.51 -14.99
N ASP A 45 -2.33 -3.71 -15.44
CA ASP A 45 -1.01 -4.31 -15.20
C ASP A 45 0.15 -3.50 -15.80
N ARG A 46 -0.13 -2.68 -16.83
CA ARG A 46 0.83 -1.79 -17.48
C ARG A 46 0.92 -0.42 -16.81
N ARG A 47 0.16 -0.20 -15.73
CA ARG A 47 0.05 1.05 -14.96
C ARG A 47 -0.56 2.19 -15.77
N HIS A 48 -1.43 1.86 -16.72
CA HIS A 48 -2.23 2.85 -17.43
C HIS A 48 -3.44 3.19 -16.58
N PRO A 49 -3.67 4.49 -16.31
CA PRO A 49 -4.78 4.92 -15.48
C PRO A 49 -6.09 4.85 -16.25
N HIS A 50 -7.11 4.32 -15.58
CA HIS A 50 -8.47 4.21 -16.10
C HIS A 50 -9.46 4.82 -15.10
N LEU A 51 -10.41 5.58 -15.63
CA LEU A 51 -11.65 5.89 -14.94
C LEU A 51 -12.61 4.71 -15.17
N VAL A 52 -13.36 4.29 -14.17
CA VAL A 52 -14.35 3.21 -14.33
C VAL A 52 -15.74 3.73 -14.02
N ASP A 53 -16.67 3.59 -14.95
CA ASP A 53 -18.07 3.97 -14.81
C ASP A 53 -19.03 2.81 -15.16
N ALA A 54 -20.29 3.12 -15.40
CA ALA A 54 -21.32 2.11 -15.73
C ALA A 54 -21.08 1.40 -17.07
N ASP A 55 -20.37 2.05 -18.01
CA ASP A 55 -20.05 1.48 -19.32
C ASP A 55 -18.72 0.69 -19.29
N GLY A 56 -17.97 0.78 -18.19
CA GLY A 56 -16.73 0.04 -17.97
C GLY A 56 -15.50 0.94 -17.82
N PRO A 57 -14.28 0.41 -18.03
CA PRO A 57 -13.06 1.18 -17.89
C PRO A 57 -12.76 2.03 -19.13
N HIS A 58 -12.42 3.29 -18.89
CA HIS A 58 -12.01 4.28 -19.90
C HIS A 58 -10.60 4.76 -19.60
N GLU A 59 -9.68 4.56 -20.56
CA GLU A 59 -8.29 4.98 -20.42
C GLU A 59 -8.19 6.50 -20.31
N LEU A 60 -7.44 6.97 -19.30
CA LEU A 60 -7.16 8.37 -19.10
C LEU A 60 -5.88 8.77 -19.81
N ASP A 61 -5.86 9.98 -20.38
CA ASP A 61 -4.65 10.53 -20.99
C ASP A 61 -3.51 10.60 -19.96
N ARG A 62 -2.43 9.88 -20.25
CA ARG A 62 -1.29 9.72 -19.35
C ARG A 62 -0.55 11.03 -19.08
N GLU A 63 -0.49 11.94 -20.04
CA GLU A 63 0.22 13.22 -19.87
C GLU A 63 -0.45 14.10 -18.82
N ASN A 64 -1.78 14.03 -18.75
CA ASN A 64 -2.57 14.74 -17.76
C ASN A 64 -2.78 13.94 -16.47
N ALA A 65 -2.98 12.62 -16.58
CA ALA A 65 -3.33 11.78 -15.45
C ALA A 65 -2.14 11.45 -14.55
N GLY A 66 -0.96 11.15 -15.12
CA GLY A 66 0.24 10.83 -14.36
C GLY A 66 0.60 11.90 -13.31
N PRO A 67 0.71 13.19 -13.69
CA PRO A 67 1.00 14.27 -12.74
C PRO A 67 -0.07 14.46 -11.66
N ALA A 68 -1.35 14.29 -12.00
CA ALA A 68 -2.45 14.42 -11.04
C ALA A 68 -2.45 13.28 -10.01
N ILE A 69 -2.26 12.05 -10.46
CA ILE A 69 -2.13 10.86 -9.59
C ILE A 69 -0.89 10.99 -8.72
N TYR A 70 0.24 11.40 -9.29
CA TYR A 70 1.46 11.63 -8.53
C TYR A 70 1.26 12.66 -7.43
N ARG A 71 0.60 13.80 -7.71
CA ARG A 71 0.34 14.83 -6.70
C ARG A 71 -0.48 14.28 -5.54
N ALA A 72 -1.58 13.59 -5.84
CA ALA A 72 -2.42 12.98 -4.82
C ALA A 72 -1.66 11.92 -4.00
N LEU A 73 -0.80 11.14 -4.66
CA LEU A 73 0.08 10.17 -4.01
C LEU A 73 1.13 10.82 -3.13
N ASP A 74 1.77 11.89 -3.59
CA ASP A 74 2.80 12.64 -2.85
C ASP A 74 2.19 13.23 -1.58
N GLU A 75 1.05 13.92 -1.69
CA GLU A 75 0.30 14.46 -0.54
C GLU A 75 -0.12 13.36 0.45
N THR A 76 -0.61 12.24 -0.07
CA THR A 76 -1.01 11.09 0.77
C THR A 76 0.19 10.50 1.51
N CYS A 77 1.28 10.23 0.81
CA CYS A 77 2.48 9.64 1.39
C CYS A 77 3.21 10.60 2.33
N GLU A 78 3.23 11.91 2.04
CA GLU A 78 3.77 12.93 2.96
C GLU A 78 2.95 12.99 4.25
N ARG A 79 1.62 12.86 4.17
CA ARG A 79 0.79 12.73 5.36
C ARG A 79 1.13 11.48 6.15
N LEU A 80 1.31 10.32 5.51
CA LEU A 80 1.53 9.03 6.20
C LEU A 80 2.96 8.85 6.77
N TRP A 81 3.98 9.31 6.05
CA TRP A 81 5.39 9.03 6.37
C TRP A 81 6.31 10.26 6.34
N GLY A 82 5.75 11.45 6.17
CA GLY A 82 6.48 12.72 6.11
C GLY A 82 7.16 12.99 4.76
N HIS A 83 7.84 14.14 4.67
CA HIS A 83 8.49 14.66 3.46
C HIS A 83 9.49 13.69 2.78
N SER A 84 9.98 12.69 3.50
CA SER A 84 10.92 11.67 2.99
C SER A 84 10.25 10.31 2.71
N TRP A 85 8.95 10.31 2.40
CA TRP A 85 8.17 9.09 2.20
C TRP A 85 8.76 8.12 1.17
N ASN A 86 9.50 8.61 0.16
CA ASN A 86 10.12 7.77 -0.87
C ASN A 86 11.08 6.73 -0.27
N SER A 87 11.74 7.08 0.84
CA SER A 87 12.60 6.16 1.61
C SER A 87 11.78 5.14 2.39
N ALA A 88 10.67 5.57 3.01
CA ALA A 88 9.77 4.69 3.75
C ALA A 88 9.10 3.68 2.81
N VAL A 89 8.54 4.13 1.70
CA VAL A 89 7.97 3.25 0.65
C VAL A 89 9.03 2.33 0.07
N GLY A 90 10.25 2.82 -0.18
CA GLY A 90 11.35 1.97 -0.62
C GLY A 90 11.69 0.86 0.38
N GLU A 91 11.65 1.18 1.66
CA GLU A 91 11.88 0.23 2.76
C GLU A 91 10.75 -0.79 2.91
N ILE A 92 9.51 -0.33 2.96
CA ILE A 92 8.30 -1.17 3.14
C ILE A 92 8.19 -2.21 2.03
N PHE A 93 8.31 -1.77 0.78
CA PHE A 93 8.06 -2.62 -0.37
C PHE A 93 9.33 -3.24 -0.97
N GLY A 94 10.51 -2.97 -0.39
CA GLY A 94 11.79 -3.46 -0.91
C GLY A 94 12.12 -2.92 -2.30
N LEU A 95 11.67 -1.69 -2.62
CA LEU A 95 11.93 -1.05 -3.89
C LEU A 95 13.30 -0.37 -3.89
N ASN A 96 13.99 -0.43 -5.02
CA ASN A 96 15.23 0.33 -5.17
C ASN A 96 14.93 1.84 -5.17
N ARG A 97 15.93 2.64 -4.78
CA ARG A 97 15.83 4.11 -4.71
C ARG A 97 15.39 4.74 -6.03
N ARG A 98 15.80 4.18 -7.16
CA ARG A 98 15.44 4.69 -8.50
C ARG A 98 13.95 4.54 -8.77
N THR A 99 13.32 3.45 -8.34
CA THR A 99 11.87 3.22 -8.49
C THR A 99 11.06 4.24 -7.70
N THR A 100 11.52 4.63 -6.51
CA THR A 100 10.82 5.61 -5.67
C THR A 100 11.23 7.06 -5.94
N GLN A 101 12.09 7.36 -6.91
CA GLN A 101 12.42 8.74 -7.27
C GLN A 101 11.18 9.50 -7.76
N ARG A 102 10.97 10.74 -7.28
CA ARG A 102 9.83 11.59 -7.64
C ARG A 102 9.58 11.66 -9.14
N ASP A 103 10.61 11.97 -9.93
CA ASP A 103 10.53 12.04 -11.40
C ASP A 103 10.15 10.71 -12.07
N ARG A 104 10.49 9.58 -11.44
CA ARG A 104 10.16 8.25 -11.94
C ARG A 104 8.72 7.91 -11.61
N VAL A 105 8.30 8.17 -10.37
CA VAL A 105 6.92 7.94 -9.94
C VAL A 105 5.96 8.84 -10.73
N SER A 106 6.29 10.10 -11.00
CA SER A 106 5.42 11.00 -11.76
C SER A 106 5.17 10.56 -13.20
N ARG A 107 6.12 9.84 -13.82
CA ARG A 107 6.01 9.37 -15.20
C ARG A 107 5.50 7.93 -15.34
N TYR A 108 5.85 7.07 -14.39
CA TYR A 108 5.64 5.61 -14.49
C TYR A 108 4.76 5.03 -13.38
N LEU A 109 4.39 5.85 -12.39
CA LEU A 109 3.69 5.46 -11.17
C LEU A 109 4.41 4.35 -10.37
N LEU A 110 3.98 4.14 -9.14
CA LEU A 110 4.39 2.95 -8.37
C LEU A 110 3.67 1.70 -8.91
N PRO A 111 4.15 0.49 -8.62
CA PRO A 111 3.43 -0.74 -8.94
C PRO A 111 1.99 -0.73 -8.38
N PRO A 112 0.99 -1.30 -9.06
CA PRO A 112 -0.42 -1.27 -8.61
C PRO A 112 -0.60 -1.82 -7.20
N ALA A 113 0.03 -2.96 -6.88
CA ALA A 113 -0.02 -3.55 -5.53
C ALA A 113 0.52 -2.61 -4.44
N VAL A 114 1.55 -1.80 -4.76
CA VAL A 114 2.09 -0.80 -3.83
C VAL A 114 1.08 0.32 -3.60
N LEU A 115 0.46 0.81 -4.68
CA LEU A 115 -0.56 1.85 -4.61
C LEU A 115 -1.80 1.39 -3.86
N GLN A 116 -2.22 0.13 -4.05
CA GLN A 116 -3.33 -0.47 -3.30
C GLN A 116 -3.06 -0.52 -1.80
N VAL A 117 -1.85 -0.89 -1.38
CA VAL A 117 -1.48 -0.85 0.05
C VAL A 117 -1.43 0.58 0.57
N VAL A 118 -0.89 1.53 -0.20
CA VAL A 118 -0.92 2.95 0.20
C VAL A 118 -2.36 3.44 0.35
N ALA A 119 -3.24 3.09 -0.60
CA ALA A 119 -4.66 3.41 -0.56
C ALA A 119 -5.36 2.80 0.66
N TYR A 120 -5.08 1.52 0.95
CA TYR A 120 -5.56 0.81 2.14
C TYR A 120 -5.17 1.55 3.42
N VAL A 121 -3.88 1.81 3.60
CA VAL A 121 -3.36 2.50 4.79
C VAL A 121 -3.93 3.92 4.90
N ALA A 122 -4.04 4.63 3.77
CA ALA A 122 -4.57 5.99 3.73
C ALA A 122 -6.05 6.09 4.12
N SER A 123 -6.80 5.00 3.98
CA SER A 123 -8.25 4.92 4.21
C SER A 123 -8.61 4.42 5.61
N ALA A 124 -7.63 3.98 6.41
CA ALA A 124 -7.86 3.61 7.79
C ALA A 124 -8.12 4.84 8.67
N ASP A 125 -9.02 4.72 9.64
CA ASP A 125 -9.34 5.79 10.61
C ASP A 125 -8.08 6.22 11.39
N ASP A 126 -7.22 5.25 11.72
CA ASP A 126 -5.93 5.37 12.40
C ASP A 126 -4.75 5.24 11.41
N SER A 127 -4.90 5.87 10.23
CA SER A 127 -3.92 5.78 9.13
C SER A 127 -2.48 6.10 9.53
N GLN A 128 -2.24 6.97 10.52
CA GLN A 128 -0.90 7.31 11.00
C GLN A 128 -0.26 6.16 11.79
N GLU A 129 -1.03 5.56 12.69
CA GLU A 129 -0.64 4.42 13.52
C GLU A 129 -0.34 3.21 12.63
N LEU A 130 -1.23 2.93 11.67
CA LEU A 130 -1.04 1.85 10.71
C LEU A 130 0.18 2.08 9.81
N ALA A 131 0.39 3.31 9.32
CA ALA A 131 1.57 3.69 8.55
C ALA A 131 2.88 3.51 9.33
N GLY A 132 2.88 3.90 10.61
CA GLY A 132 3.99 3.72 11.54
C GLY A 132 4.30 2.24 11.81
N ALA A 133 3.26 1.45 12.08
CA ALA A 133 3.38 0.01 12.29
C ALA A 133 3.96 -0.72 11.07
N LEU A 134 3.48 -0.39 9.87
CA LEU A 134 3.98 -0.98 8.62
C LEU A 134 5.47 -0.67 8.41
N LEU A 135 5.90 0.57 8.67
CA LEU A 135 7.31 0.96 8.57
C LEU A 135 8.18 0.26 9.64
N ALA A 136 7.67 0.12 10.86
CA ALA A 136 8.37 -0.59 11.93
C ALA A 136 8.58 -2.07 11.58
N LEU A 137 7.54 -2.74 11.05
CA LEU A 137 7.62 -4.12 10.57
C LEU A 137 8.66 -4.28 9.46
N ALA A 138 8.69 -3.35 8.50
CA ALA A 138 9.68 -3.36 7.41
C ALA A 138 11.12 -3.21 7.93
N ARG A 139 11.35 -2.29 8.87
CA ARG A 139 12.65 -2.09 9.53
C ARG A 139 13.10 -3.33 10.28
N TYR A 140 12.16 -3.98 10.97
CA TYR A 140 12.45 -5.20 11.71
C TYR A 140 12.79 -6.37 10.77
N ALA A 141 12.01 -6.55 9.70
CA ALA A 141 12.30 -7.54 8.65
C ALA A 141 13.67 -7.33 7.98
N ARG A 142 14.08 -6.06 7.77
CA ARG A 142 15.43 -5.74 7.28
C ARG A 142 16.50 -6.15 8.27
N LYS A 143 16.28 -5.91 9.57
CA LYS A 143 17.23 -6.24 10.64
C LYS A 143 17.42 -7.75 10.82
N THR A 144 16.35 -8.54 10.74
CA THR A 144 16.42 -10.01 10.81
C THR A 144 16.84 -10.65 9.49
N GLY A 145 16.69 -9.93 8.37
CA GLY A 145 16.89 -10.50 7.03
C GLY A 145 15.75 -11.43 6.59
N SER A 146 14.66 -11.53 7.37
CA SER A 146 13.56 -12.44 7.13
C SER A 146 12.20 -11.77 7.39
N LYS A 147 11.41 -11.60 6.33
CA LYS A 147 10.03 -11.08 6.42
C LYS A 147 9.10 -12.02 7.18
N ALA A 148 9.27 -13.33 7.00
CA ALA A 148 8.46 -14.34 7.68
C ALA A 148 8.71 -14.33 9.20
N GLU A 149 9.98 -14.20 9.61
CA GLU A 149 10.34 -14.09 11.02
C GLU A 149 9.76 -12.80 11.63
N ALA A 150 9.89 -11.67 10.93
CA ALA A 150 9.32 -10.40 11.39
C ALA A 150 7.80 -10.46 11.59
N LEU A 151 7.08 -11.08 10.66
CA LEU A 151 5.64 -11.28 10.77
C LEU A 151 5.29 -12.20 11.96
N GLY A 152 6.05 -13.28 12.16
CA GLY A 152 5.86 -14.18 13.30
C GLY A 152 6.00 -13.48 14.65
N TYR A 153 7.05 -12.65 14.82
CA TYR A 153 7.20 -11.85 16.04
C TYR A 153 6.05 -10.87 16.25
N TRP A 154 5.59 -10.21 15.19
CA TRP A 154 4.46 -9.28 15.26
C TRP A 154 3.16 -9.99 15.66
N GLN A 155 2.87 -11.13 15.03
CA GLN A 155 1.69 -11.95 15.34
C GLN A 155 1.72 -12.43 16.79
N ASN A 156 2.84 -12.97 17.26
CA ASN A 156 2.99 -13.42 18.64
C ASN A 156 2.76 -12.27 19.64
N ALA A 157 3.28 -11.07 19.34
CA ALA A 157 3.07 -9.91 20.20
C ALA A 157 1.59 -9.49 20.23
N ALA A 158 0.91 -9.50 19.08
CA ALA A 158 -0.52 -9.23 18.98
C ALA A 158 -1.35 -10.27 19.75
N ASP A 159 -1.05 -11.56 19.60
CA ASP A 159 -1.76 -12.65 20.29
C ASP A 159 -1.66 -12.53 21.82
N VAL A 160 -0.48 -12.16 22.33
CA VAL A 160 -0.29 -11.89 23.77
C VAL A 160 -1.11 -10.67 24.20
N PHE A 161 -1.03 -9.57 23.43
CA PHE A 161 -1.72 -8.32 23.75
C PHE A 161 -3.24 -8.48 23.81
N TYR A 162 -3.84 -9.21 22.85
CA TYR A 162 -5.28 -9.45 22.79
C TYR A 162 -5.79 -10.60 23.67
N GLY A 163 -4.95 -11.15 24.54
CA GLY A 163 -5.40 -12.13 25.53
C GLY A 163 -5.58 -13.56 25.02
N ASN A 164 -5.16 -13.87 23.79
CA ASN A 164 -4.95 -15.25 23.31
C ASN A 164 -3.67 -15.88 23.91
N ALA A 165 -3.13 -15.28 24.98
CA ALA A 165 -1.87 -15.62 25.62
C ALA A 165 -1.82 -17.02 26.25
N LYS A 166 -2.96 -17.69 26.46
CA LYS A 166 -2.99 -19.03 27.08
C LYS A 166 -2.26 -20.08 26.24
N ASP A 167 -2.17 -19.90 24.93
CA ASP A 167 -1.41 -20.78 24.03
C ASP A 167 0.02 -20.28 23.74
N VAL A 168 0.27 -18.97 23.88
CA VAL A 168 1.58 -18.37 23.57
C VAL A 168 2.58 -18.54 24.73
N ILE A 169 2.13 -18.50 25.98
CA ILE A 169 3.03 -18.53 27.15
C ILE A 169 3.45 -19.96 27.54
N VAL A 170 2.70 -20.99 27.10
CA VAL A 170 3.00 -22.40 27.46
C VAL A 170 3.75 -23.15 26.36
N GLY A 171 3.67 -22.70 25.09
CA GLY A 171 4.38 -23.31 23.95
C GLY A 171 5.66 -22.59 23.52
N ALA A 172 5.79 -21.29 23.81
CA ALA A 172 6.99 -20.52 23.49
C ALA A 172 8.03 -20.65 24.60
N GLY A 173 8.70 -21.80 24.62
CA GLY A 173 10.15 -21.71 24.76
C GLY A 173 10.64 -20.66 23.77
N LEU A 174 11.65 -19.90 24.17
CA LEU A 174 12.46 -19.04 23.31
C LEU A 174 13.21 -19.88 22.24
N ALA A 175 12.50 -20.77 21.55
CA ALA A 175 12.90 -21.37 20.30
C ALA A 175 12.79 -20.27 19.25
N GLY A 176 13.79 -19.39 19.25
CA GLY A 176 14.21 -18.76 18.03
C GLY A 176 14.40 -19.82 16.93
N PRO A 177 14.38 -19.43 15.65
CA PRO A 177 14.63 -20.36 14.57
C PRO A 177 15.90 -21.14 14.92
N ASP A 178 15.76 -22.47 14.87
CA ASP A 178 16.82 -23.44 15.09
C ASP A 178 18.12 -22.93 14.47
N LEU A 179 18.99 -22.37 15.32
CA LEU A 179 20.33 -21.93 14.97
C LEU A 179 21.18 -23.19 14.81
N ALA A 180 20.85 -24.00 13.82
CA ALA A 180 21.80 -24.83 13.11
C ALA A 180 22.79 -23.89 12.42
N ARG A 181 23.66 -23.27 13.22
CA ARG A 181 24.97 -22.76 12.78
C ARG A 181 25.64 -23.94 12.09
N LYS A 182 25.70 -23.92 10.76
CA LYS A 182 26.70 -24.71 10.05
C LYS A 182 28.06 -24.16 10.48
N PRO A 183 28.98 -25.00 10.97
CA PRO A 183 30.34 -24.57 11.23
C PRO A 183 30.97 -24.18 9.89
N VAL A 184 31.57 -22.99 9.85
CA VAL A 184 32.66 -22.66 8.92
C VAL A 184 33.89 -22.45 9.76
#